data_AF-A0A1Q2KY17-F1
#
_entry.id   AF-A0A1Q2KY17-F1
#
_cell.length_a   1.000
_cell.length_b   1.000
_cell.length_c   1.000
_cell.angle_alpha   90.00
_cell.angle_beta   90.00
_cell.angle_gamma   90.00
#
_symmetry.space_group_name_H-M   'P 1'
#
loop_
_entity.id
_entity.type
_entity.pdbx_description
1 polymer ?
#
loop_
_entity_poly.entity_id
_entity_poly.type
_entity_poly.pdbx_seq_one_letter_code
_entity_poly.pdbx_strand_id
1 'polypeptide(L)'
;MHKIKIAGIAIAGTVIVLLIFSLFSPYNFFMKINEDSIINDPGIEILFSEEEINDVSYQGSNTYTLSTSKGEFVAVQAYYSVMNYKWHVYEKTDEWGG
;
A
#
# COMPACT_ATOMS: atom_id res chain seq x y z
N MET A 1 -7.80 35.07 -31.42
CA MET A 1 -8.51 33.79 -31.15
C MET A 1 -7.61 32.55 -31.31
N HIS A 2 -6.76 32.45 -32.34
CA HIS A 2 -5.91 31.26 -32.56
C HIS A 2 -4.90 30.97 -31.44
N LYS A 3 -4.28 32.01 -30.85
CA LYS A 3 -3.30 31.87 -29.76
C LYS A 3 -3.92 31.35 -28.45
N ILE A 4 -5.16 31.73 -28.15
CA ILE A 4 -5.91 31.28 -26.96
C ILE A 4 -6.28 29.79 -27.10
N LYS A 5 -6.66 29.36 -28.31
CA LYS A 5 -6.92 27.94 -28.60
C LYS A 5 -5.68 27.08 -28.43
N ILE A 6 -4.52 27.55 -28.91
CA ILE A 6 -3.24 26.84 -28.72
C ILE A 6 -2.87 26.76 -27.23
N ALA A 7 -3.02 27.85 -26.47
CA ALA A 7 -2.75 27.86 -25.04
C ALA A 7 -3.65 26.87 -24.27
N GLY A 8 -4.94 26.80 -24.62
CA GLY A 8 -5.87 25.83 -24.02
C GLY A 8 -5.47 24.37 -24.27
N ILE A 9 -5.03 24.05 -25.49
CA ILE A 9 -4.54 22.70 -25.84
C ILE A 9 -3.26 22.38 -25.05
N ALA A 10 -2.33 23.33 -24.93
CA ALA A 10 -1.10 23.13 -24.16
C ALA A 10 -1.39 22.85 -22.69
N ILE A 11 -2.29 23.62 -22.06
CA ILE A 11 -2.69 23.42 -20.66
C ILE A 11 -3.34 22.05 -20.47
N ALA A 12 -4.26 21.65 -21.34
CA ALA A 12 -4.89 20.34 -21.29
C ALA A 12 -3.86 19.21 -21.43
N GLY A 13 -2.90 19.36 -22.34
CA GLY A 13 -1.79 18.42 -22.50
C GLY A 13 -0.93 18.30 -21.24
N THR A 14 -0.57 19.42 -20.62
CA THR A 14 0.20 19.42 -19.36
C THR A 14 -0.55 18.72 -18.23
N VAL A 15 -1.86 18.97 -18.09
CA VAL A 15 -2.69 18.29 -17.07
C VAL A 15 -2.71 16.78 -17.30
N ILE A 16 -2.87 16.33 -18.54
CA ILE A 16 -2.85 14.90 -18.87
C ILE A 16 -1.50 14.27 -18.55
N VAL A 17 -0.40 14.93 -18.90
CA VAL A 17 0.96 14.45 -18.61
C VAL A 17 1.21 14.36 -17.11
N LEU A 18 0.76 15.35 -16.33
CA LEU A 18 0.85 15.32 -14.87
C LEU A 18 0.02 14.18 -14.26
N LEU A 19 -1.18 13.90 -14.81
CA LEU A 19 -2.00 12.77 -14.38
C LEU A 19 -1.31 11.43 -14.67
N ILE A 20 -0.73 11.27 -15.87
CA ILE A 20 0.03 10.07 -16.23
C ILE A 20 1.22 9.90 -15.29
N PHE A 21 2.01 10.95 -15.05
CA PHE A 21 3.10 10.89 -14.09
C PHE A 21 2.63 10.57 -12.67
N SER A 22 1.44 11.02 -12.26
CA SER A 22 0.85 10.65 -10.96
C SER A 22 0.48 9.17 -10.89
N LEU A 23 0.03 8.57 -12.00
CA LEU A 23 -0.34 7.14 -12.07
C LEU A 23 0.88 6.22 -12.17
N PHE A 24 1.97 6.68 -12.76
CA PHE A 24 3.22 5.91 -12.88
C PHE A 24 4.31 6.38 -11.90
N SER A 25 3.96 7.29 -10.98
CA SER A 25 4.85 7.76 -9.93
C SER A 25 5.21 6.60 -8.99
N PRO A 26 6.43 6.56 -8.43
CA PRO A 26 6.74 5.67 -7.32
C PRO A 26 5.82 5.91 -6.11
N TYR A 27 5.16 7.07 -6.03
CA TYR A 27 4.00 7.31 -5.15
C TYR A 27 2.71 6.84 -5.82
N ASN A 28 2.65 5.56 -6.16
CA ASN A 28 1.48 4.98 -6.80
C ASN A 28 0.38 4.85 -5.74
N PHE A 29 -0.43 5.91 -5.58
CA PHE A 29 -1.41 6.04 -4.50
C PHE A 29 -2.37 4.83 -4.45
N PHE A 30 -2.65 4.23 -5.60
CA PHE A 30 -3.47 3.03 -5.73
C PHE A 30 -2.85 1.78 -5.08
N MET A 31 -1.53 1.63 -5.07
CA MET A 31 -0.88 0.51 -4.35
C MET A 31 -1.11 0.59 -2.84
N LYS A 32 -1.30 1.80 -2.29
CA LYS A 32 -1.51 1.99 -0.85
C LYS A 32 -2.94 1.72 -0.40
N ILE A 33 -3.89 1.62 -1.35
CA ILE A 33 -5.33 1.51 -1.06
C ILE A 33 -5.82 0.06 -1.14
N ASN A 34 -5.13 -0.82 -1.88
CA ASN A 34 -5.55 -2.22 -1.95
C ASN A 34 -4.96 -3.00 -0.77
N GLU A 35 -5.82 -3.31 0.19
CA GLU A 35 -5.53 -4.18 1.34
C GLU A 35 -4.98 -5.55 0.87
N ASP A 36 -5.37 -6.00 -0.31
CA ASP A 36 -4.90 -7.23 -0.97
C ASP A 36 -3.44 -7.18 -1.45
N SER A 37 -2.78 -6.02 -1.46
CA SER A 37 -1.39 -5.92 -1.93
C SER A 37 -0.38 -6.53 -0.97
N ILE A 38 -0.72 -6.65 0.32
CA ILE A 38 0.18 -7.17 1.35
C ILE A 38 0.48 -8.66 1.17
N ILE A 39 -0.49 -9.44 0.70
CA ILE A 39 -0.35 -10.90 0.50
C ILE A 39 0.68 -11.19 -0.60
N ASN A 40 0.81 -10.28 -1.56
CA ASN A 40 1.74 -10.39 -2.68
C ASN A 40 3.07 -9.66 -2.42
N ASP A 41 3.27 -9.10 -1.22
CA ASP A 41 4.52 -8.46 -0.84
C ASP A 41 5.55 -9.54 -0.49
N PRO A 42 6.72 -9.60 -1.16
CA PRO A 42 7.73 -10.63 -0.90
C PRO A 42 8.19 -10.67 0.56
N GLY A 43 8.18 -9.53 1.26
CA GLY A 43 8.57 -9.46 2.66
C GLY A 43 7.55 -10.14 3.60
N ILE A 44 6.27 -10.15 3.23
CA ILE A 44 5.20 -10.85 3.97
C ILE A 44 5.13 -12.30 3.54
N GLU A 45 5.25 -12.57 2.24
CA GLU A 45 5.29 -13.94 1.71
C GLU A 45 6.39 -14.76 2.39
N ILE A 46 7.58 -14.19 2.63
CA ILE A 46 8.68 -14.84 3.37
C ILE A 46 8.31 -15.13 4.84
N LEU A 47 7.54 -14.24 5.48
CA LEU A 47 7.17 -14.37 6.89
C LEU A 47 6.04 -15.38 7.11
N PHE A 48 5.20 -15.61 6.10
CA PHE A 48 4.04 -16.49 6.15
C PHE A 48 4.13 -17.65 5.13
N SER A 49 5.33 -17.98 4.62
CA SER A 49 5.53 -18.98 3.54
C SER A 49 4.96 -20.38 3.84
N GLU A 50 4.64 -20.67 5.10
CA GLU A 50 4.06 -21.93 5.56
C GLU A 50 2.59 -21.81 6.02
N GLU A 51 1.98 -20.62 5.92
CA GLU A 51 0.64 -20.34 6.45
C GLU A 51 -0.23 -19.60 5.43
N GLU A 52 -1.41 -20.17 5.17
CA GLU A 52 -2.43 -19.53 4.36
C GLU A 52 -3.06 -18.37 5.15
N ILE A 53 -2.87 -17.15 4.63
CA ILE A 53 -3.57 -15.95 5.12
C ILE A 53 -4.99 -16.01 4.56
N ASN A 54 -5.96 -16.20 5.44
CA ASN A 54 -7.37 -16.33 5.07
C ASN A 54 -8.05 -14.97 4.91
N ASP A 55 -7.64 -13.99 5.72
CA ASP A 55 -8.23 -12.66 5.73
C ASP A 55 -7.18 -11.59 6.10
N VAL A 56 -7.36 -10.40 5.53
CA VAL A 56 -6.50 -9.23 5.76
C VAL A 56 -7.41 -8.04 6.01
N SER A 57 -7.17 -7.35 7.13
CA SER A 57 -7.90 -6.13 7.47
C SER A 57 -6.94 -4.98 7.73
N TYR A 58 -7.08 -3.89 6.97
CA TYR A 58 -6.27 -2.69 7.20
C TYR A 58 -6.76 -1.90 8.41
N GLN A 59 -5.86 -1.67 9.37
CA GLN A 59 -6.14 -0.95 10.62
C GLN A 59 -5.70 0.53 10.58
N GLY A 60 -5.17 1.00 9.45
CA GLY A 60 -4.60 2.34 9.35
C GLY A 60 -3.12 2.38 9.73
N SER A 61 -2.46 3.52 9.48
CA SER A 61 -1.05 3.76 9.84
C SER A 61 -0.07 2.69 9.34
N ASN A 62 -0.33 2.11 8.16
CA ASN A 62 0.41 0.97 7.59
C ASN A 62 0.44 -0.26 8.52
N THR A 63 -0.63 -0.46 9.29
CA THR A 63 -0.86 -1.63 10.16
C THR A 63 -2.00 -2.46 9.59
N TYR A 64 -1.82 -3.78 9.61
CA TYR A 64 -2.73 -4.76 9.05
C TYR A 64 -2.93 -5.88 10.07
N THR A 65 -4.16 -6.35 10.21
CA THR A 65 -4.46 -7.58 10.94
C THR A 65 -4.60 -8.71 9.92
N LEU A 66 -3.87 -9.78 10.15
CA LEU A 66 -3.82 -10.96 9.28
C LEU A 66 -4.42 -12.14 10.06
N SER A 67 -5.43 -12.78 9.49
CA SER A 67 -6.03 -13.98 10.08
C SER A 67 -5.51 -15.21 9.35
N THR A 68 -4.82 -16.09 10.06
CA THR A 68 -4.35 -17.38 9.51
C THR A 68 -5.11 -18.54 10.15
N SER A 69 -4.78 -19.77 9.77
CA SER A 69 -5.31 -20.98 10.41
C SER A 69 -4.81 -21.19 11.84
N LYS A 70 -3.71 -20.53 12.24
CA LYS A 70 -3.09 -20.69 13.56
C LYS A 70 -3.46 -19.59 14.55
N GLY A 71 -3.91 -18.43 14.08
CA GLY A 71 -4.28 -17.31 14.93
C GLY A 71 -4.35 -15.99 14.18
N GLU A 72 -4.51 -14.91 14.94
CA GLU A 72 -4.46 -13.54 14.42
C GLU A 72 -3.07 -12.94 14.61
N PHE A 73 -2.59 -12.25 13.59
CA PHE A 73 -1.31 -11.55 13.59
C PHE A 73 -1.53 -10.08 13.25
N VAL A 74 -0.63 -9.23 13.74
CA VAL A 74 -0.57 -7.81 13.41
C VAL A 74 0.71 -7.57 12.63
N ALA A 75 0.59 -7.16 11.38
CA ALA A 75 1.69 -6.78 10.51
C ALA A 75 1.78 -5.25 10.41
N VAL A 76 2.95 -4.70 10.71
CA VAL A 76 3.25 -3.26 10.67
C VAL A 76 4.34 -3.01 9.63
N GLN A 77 4.06 -2.14 8.67
CA GLN A 77 5.03 -1.68 7.69
C GLN A 77 5.81 -0.49 8.24
N ALA A 78 7.04 -0.73 8.68
CA ALA A 78 7.91 0.31 9.21
C ALA A 78 8.82 0.88 8.10
N TYR A 79 8.64 2.15 7.78
CA TYR A 79 9.44 2.86 6.78
C TYR A 79 10.69 3.49 7.41
N TYR A 80 11.87 3.18 6.86
CA TYR A 80 13.13 3.85 7.18
C TYR A 80 13.39 5.04 6.25
N SER A 81 12.82 5.01 5.05
CA SER A 81 12.79 6.13 4.11
C SER A 81 11.55 6.02 3.24
N VAL A 82 11.35 7.01 2.35
CA VAL A 82 10.25 7.00 1.36
C VAL A 82 10.23 5.71 0.54
N MET A 83 11.41 5.16 0.23
CA MET A 83 11.58 4.02 -0.70
C MET A 83 11.94 2.72 0.02
N ASN A 84 12.22 2.74 1.32
CA ASN A 84 12.69 1.58 2.06
C ASN A 84 11.82 1.34 3.29
N TYR A 85 11.26 0.15 3.39
CA TYR A 85 10.50 -0.32 4.54
C TYR A 85 10.91 -1.75 4.93
N LYS A 86 10.49 -2.17 6.13
CA LYS A 86 10.47 -3.57 6.56
C LYS A 86 9.15 -3.88 7.23
N TRP A 87 8.76 -5.15 7.14
CA TRP A 87 7.60 -5.68 7.86
C TRP A 87 8.00 -6.15 9.25
N HIS A 88 7.16 -5.82 10.22
CA HIS A 88 7.20 -6.36 11.58
C HIS A 88 5.89 -7.08 11.85
N VAL A 89 5.96 -8.35 12.19
CA VAL A 89 4.78 -9.18 12.44
C VAL A 89 4.78 -9.59 13.91
N TYR A 90 3.63 -9.44 14.55
CA TYR A 90 3.41 -9.78 15.95
C TYR A 90 2.21 -10.71 16.04
N GLU A 91 2.30 -11.76 16.84
CA GLU A 91 1.13 -12.56 17.20
C GLU A 91 0.23 -11.73 18.12
N LYS A 92 -1.07 -11.69 17.80
CA LYS A 92 -2.03 -10.95 18.60
C LYS A 92 -2.37 -11.78 19.83
N THR A 93 -1.91 -11.36 21.00
CA THR A 93 -2.32 -11.94 22.28
C THR A 93 -3.48 -11.16 22.88
N ASP A 94 -4.34 -11.84 23.64
CA ASP A 94 -5.53 -11.25 24.31
C ASP A 94 -5.18 -10.11 25.30
N GLU A 95 -3.90 -9.86 25.58
CA GLU A 95 -3.44 -8.85 26.54
C GLU A 95 -3.38 -7.42 25.96
N TRP A 96 -3.60 -7.24 24.66
CA TRP A 96 -3.57 -5.92 24.02
C TRP A 96 -4.95 -5.25 24.02
N GLY A 97 -5.37 -4.79 25.21
CA GLY A 97 -6.50 -3.87 25.38
C GLY A 97 -7.64 -4.39 26.26
N GLY A 98 -7.51 -4.20 27.58
CA GLY A 98 -8.61 -4.22 28.54
C GLY A 98 -9.02 -2.80 28.94
#